data_AF-A0A843AFR5-F1
#
_entry.id   AF-A0A843AFR5-F1
#
_cell.length_a   1.000
_cell.length_b   1.000
_cell.length_c   1.000
_cell.angle_alpha   90.00
_cell.angle_beta   90.00
_cell.angle_gamma   90.00
#
_symmetry.space_group_name_H-M   'P 1'
#
loop_
_entity.id
_entity.type
_entity.pdbx_description
1 polymer ?
#
loop_
_entity_poly.entity_id
_entity_poly.type
_entity_poly.pdbx_seq_one_letter_code
_entity_poly.pdbx_strand_id
1 'polypeptide(L)'
;MIFLDFLNVTSISIILMFIGAFGIILLVKPLDKLIMFAVMEAGLLLAVVSFKYLDVALVIALFGPISTVIFLLSIIKINDIRKRDIEEGNKNNPEGEIFD
;
A
#
# COMPACT_ATOMS: atom_id res chain seq x y z
N MET A 1 -12.25 -32.88 -6.19
CA MET A 1 -13.27 -31.84 -6.44
C MET A 1 -13.18 -30.69 -5.44
N ILE A 2 -13.07 -30.95 -4.12
CA ILE A 2 -12.93 -29.91 -3.08
C ILE A 2 -11.79 -28.90 -3.34
N PHE A 3 -10.62 -29.33 -3.83
CA PHE A 3 -9.46 -28.44 -4.04
C PHE A 3 -9.65 -27.40 -5.15
N LEU A 4 -10.45 -27.69 -6.19
CA LEU A 4 -10.74 -26.71 -7.24
C LEU A 4 -11.80 -25.69 -6.82
N ASP A 5 -12.75 -26.07 -5.97
CA ASP A 5 -13.76 -25.14 -5.43
C ASP A 5 -13.14 -24.10 -4.47
N PHE A 6 -12.02 -24.43 -3.81
CA PHE A 6 -11.22 -23.46 -3.04
C PHE A 6 -10.53 -22.40 -3.90
N LEU A 7 -10.26 -22.68 -5.18
CA LEU A 7 -9.69 -21.74 -6.15
C LEU A 7 -10.77 -20.97 -6.93
N ASN A 8 -11.97 -20.83 -6.35
CA ASN A 8 -12.95 -19.90 -6.87
C ASN A 8 -12.46 -18.45 -6.71
N VAL A 9 -12.75 -17.60 -7.68
CA VAL A 9 -12.36 -16.18 -7.71
C VAL A 9 -12.76 -15.48 -6.41
N THR A 10 -13.93 -15.83 -5.85
CA THR A 10 -14.42 -15.29 -4.57
C THR A 10 -13.51 -15.65 -3.40
N SER A 11 -13.08 -16.90 -3.29
CA SER A 11 -12.19 -17.37 -2.21
C SER A 11 -10.81 -16.71 -2.32
N ILE A 12 -10.28 -16.61 -3.53
CA ILE A 12 -9.00 -15.94 -3.82
C ILE A 12 -9.10 -14.45 -3.41
N SER A 13 -10.20 -13.79 -3.77
CA SER A 13 -10.43 -12.38 -3.43
C SER A 13 -10.37 -12.12 -1.92
N ILE A 14 -11.05 -12.97 -1.14
CA ILE A 14 -11.08 -12.86 0.33
C ILE A 14 -9.68 -13.06 0.90
N ILE A 15 -8.94 -14.07 0.43
CA ILE A 15 -7.57 -14.34 0.88
C ILE A 15 -6.66 -13.14 0.58
N LEU A 16 -6.73 -12.57 -0.62
CA LEU A 16 -5.93 -11.39 -0.98
C LEU A 16 -6.28 -10.18 -0.10
N MET A 17 -7.56 -9.93 0.17
CA MET A 17 -7.97 -8.82 1.04
C MET A 17 -7.40 -8.96 2.44
N PHE A 18 -7.45 -10.17 3.02
CA PHE A 18 -6.88 -10.40 4.35
C PHE A 18 -5.35 -10.29 4.35
N ILE A 19 -4.66 -10.89 3.37
CA ILE A 19 -3.19 -10.80 3.26
C ILE A 19 -2.76 -9.34 3.12
N GLY A 20 -3.41 -8.58 2.25
CA GLY A 20 -3.14 -7.15 2.07
C GLY A 20 -3.40 -6.36 3.35
N ALA A 21 -4.53 -6.58 4.03
CA ALA A 21 -4.85 -5.90 5.29
C ALA A 21 -3.82 -6.21 6.40
N PHE A 22 -3.46 -7.47 6.60
CA PHE A 22 -2.41 -7.85 7.54
C PHE A 22 -1.06 -7.24 7.15
N GLY A 23 -0.72 -7.24 5.86
CA GLY A 23 0.52 -6.66 5.35
C GLY A 23 0.63 -5.16 5.65
N ILE A 24 -0.45 -4.40 5.51
CA ILE A 24 -0.48 -2.96 5.83
C ILE A 24 -0.19 -2.70 7.31
N ILE A 25 -0.74 -3.53 8.20
CA ILE A 25 -0.61 -3.37 9.66
C ILE A 25 0.79 -3.79 10.13
N LEU A 26 1.31 -4.91 9.64
CA LEU A 26 2.54 -5.53 10.15
C LEU A 26 3.83 -4.90 9.61
N LEU A 27 3.81 -4.33 8.41
CA LEU A 27 5.02 -3.76 7.80
C LEU A 27 5.39 -2.40 8.42
N VAL A 28 6.68 -2.15 8.57
CA VAL A 28 7.19 -0.88 9.12
C VAL A 28 7.39 0.17 8.03
N LYS A 29 7.90 -0.24 6.87
CA LYS A 29 8.27 0.66 5.79
C LYS A 29 7.04 1.18 5.04
N PRO A 30 6.96 2.50 4.74
CA PRO A 30 5.80 3.09 4.09
C PRO A 30 5.59 2.61 2.65
N LEU A 31 6.66 2.33 1.91
CA LEU A 31 6.56 1.75 0.57
C LEU A 31 5.97 0.35 0.61
N ASP A 32 6.46 -0.50 1.51
CA ASP A 32 5.98 -1.88 1.61
C ASP A 32 4.48 -1.90 2.01
N LYS A 33 4.02 -0.94 2.83
CA LYS A 33 2.59 -0.74 3.12
C LYS A 33 1.77 -0.39 1.89
N LEU A 34 2.30 0.48 1.02
CA LEU A 34 1.63 0.85 -0.24
C LEU A 34 1.49 -0.37 -1.17
N ILE A 35 2.50 -1.23 -1.21
CA ILE A 35 2.44 -2.48 -1.99
C ILE A 35 1.33 -3.39 -1.44
N MET A 36 1.27 -3.56 -0.11
CA MET A 36 0.21 -4.37 0.51
C MET A 36 -1.19 -3.76 0.34
N PHE A 37 -1.28 -2.43 0.29
CA PHE A 37 -2.52 -1.73 -0.06
C PHE A 37 -2.98 -2.07 -1.48
N ALA A 38 -2.07 -2.07 -2.47
CA ALA A 38 -2.38 -2.49 -3.83
C ALA A 38 -2.81 -3.97 -3.91
N VAL A 39 -2.21 -4.86 -3.11
CA VAL A 39 -2.64 -6.27 -3.00
C VAL A 39 -4.05 -6.39 -2.44
N MET A 40 -4.36 -5.62 -1.38
CA MET A 40 -5.71 -5.57 -0.79
C MET A 40 -6.75 -5.05 -1.80
N GLU A 41 -6.41 -4.00 -2.56
CA GLU A 41 -7.26 -3.42 -3.60
C GLU A 41 -7.49 -4.40 -4.76
N ALA A 42 -6.47 -5.17 -5.16
CA ALA A 42 -6.63 -6.23 -6.14
C ALA A 42 -7.60 -7.33 -5.66
N GLY A 43 -7.53 -7.70 -4.37
CA GLY A 43 -8.51 -8.58 -3.75
C GLY A 43 -9.93 -8.01 -3.77
N LEU A 44 -10.09 -6.72 -3.47
CA LEU A 44 -11.37 -6.02 -3.55
C LEU A 44 -11.92 -5.99 -4.99
N LEU A 45 -11.08 -5.67 -5.97
CA LEU A 45 -11.44 -5.66 -7.38
C LEU A 45 -11.98 -7.04 -7.83
N LEU A 46 -11.25 -8.10 -7.49
CA LEU A 46 -11.67 -9.47 -7.80
C LEU A 46 -13.01 -9.82 -7.14
N ALA A 47 -13.24 -9.39 -5.89
CA ALA A 47 -14.52 -9.60 -5.20
C ALA A 47 -15.67 -8.90 -5.94
N VAL A 48 -15.48 -7.64 -6.35
CA VAL A 48 -16.48 -6.85 -7.09
C VAL A 48 -16.81 -7.51 -8.44
N VAL A 49 -15.79 -8.02 -9.14
CA VAL A 49 -15.96 -8.77 -10.39
C VAL A 49 -16.73 -10.08 -10.16
N SER A 50 -16.44 -10.81 -9.08
CA SER A 50 -17.17 -12.03 -8.70
C SER A 50 -18.67 -11.80 -8.48
N PHE A 51 -19.05 -10.62 -7.97
CA PHE A 51 -20.44 -10.23 -7.79
C PHE A 51 -21.09 -9.61 -9.05
N LYS A 52 -20.37 -9.59 -10.18
CA LYS A 52 -20.84 -9.06 -11.48
C LYS A 52 -21.17 -7.56 -11.48
N TYR A 53 -20.57 -6.78 -10.58
CA TYR A 53 -20.68 -5.31 -10.58
C TYR A 53 -19.62 -4.67 -11.47
N LEU A 54 -19.73 -4.88 -12.79
CA LEU A 54 -18.67 -4.54 -13.73
C LEU A 54 -18.38 -3.02 -13.81
N ASP A 55 -19.41 -2.18 -13.68
CA ASP A 55 -19.25 -0.72 -13.72
C ASP A 55 -18.41 -0.22 -12.54
N VAL A 56 -18.64 -0.80 -11.35
CA VAL A 56 -17.86 -0.50 -10.14
C VAL A 56 -16.44 -1.02 -10.27
N ALA A 57 -16.26 -2.22 -10.83
CA ALA A 57 -14.93 -2.79 -11.08
C ALA A 57 -14.10 -1.91 -12.03
N LEU A 58 -14.72 -1.36 -13.09
CA LEU A 58 -14.06 -0.44 -14.01
C LEU A 58 -13.54 0.81 -13.28
N VAL A 59 -14.38 1.41 -12.43
CA VAL A 59 -14.00 2.58 -11.65
C VAL A 59 -12.82 2.23 -10.72
N ILE A 60 -12.91 1.14 -9.96
CA ILE A 60 -11.83 0.71 -9.06
C ILE A 60 -10.52 0.48 -9.83
N ALA A 61 -10.58 -0.20 -10.97
CA ALA A 61 -9.39 -0.48 -11.78
C ALA A 61 -8.71 0.79 -12.34
N LEU A 62 -9.47 1.85 -12.61
CA LEU A 62 -8.93 3.14 -13.03
C LEU A 62 -8.37 3.94 -11.85
N PHE A 63 -9.05 3.93 -10.70
CA PHE A 63 -8.65 4.69 -9.53
C PHE A 63 -7.46 4.08 -8.78
N GLY A 64 -7.27 2.76 -8.81
CA GLY A 64 -6.16 2.11 -8.10
C GLY A 64 -4.77 2.61 -8.50
N PRO A 65 -4.43 2.65 -9.81
CA PRO A 65 -3.17 3.23 -10.27
C PRO A 65 -3.02 4.71 -9.90
N ILE A 66 -4.11 5.50 -10.02
CA ILE A 66 -4.11 6.93 -9.68
C ILE A 66 -3.81 7.11 -8.18
N SER A 67 -4.49 6.36 -7.33
CA SER A 67 -4.29 6.33 -5.87
C SER A 67 -2.84 5.97 -5.52
N THR A 68 -2.30 4.95 -6.18
CA THR A 68 -0.91 4.50 -5.98
C THR A 68 0.09 5.61 -6.30
N VAL A 69 -0.09 6.35 -7.40
CA VAL A 69 0.76 7.49 -7.77
C VAL A 69 0.70 8.59 -6.72
N ILE A 70 -0.50 8.94 -6.24
CA ILE A 70 -0.70 9.97 -5.22
C ILE A 70 -0.02 9.58 -3.90
N PHE A 71 -0.17 8.33 -3.48
CA PHE A 71 0.51 7.84 -2.28
C PHE A 71 2.03 7.84 -2.43
N LEU A 72 2.55 7.44 -3.59
CA LEU A 72 3.98 7.45 -3.85
C LEU A 72 4.56 8.88 -3.76
N LEU A 73 3.90 9.85 -4.38
CA LEU A 73 4.26 11.28 -4.27
C LEU A 73 4.23 11.74 -2.81
N SER A 74 3.22 11.34 -2.06
CA SER A 74 3.08 11.68 -0.64
C SER A 74 4.22 11.10 0.20
N ILE A 75 4.60 9.84 -0.03
CA ILE A 75 5.73 9.17 0.66
C ILE A 75 7.06 9.84 0.33
N ILE A 76 7.28 10.21 -0.94
CA ILE A 76 8.48 10.93 -1.35
C ILE A 76 8.53 12.30 -0.66
N LYS A 77 7.41 13.03 -0.66
CA LYS A 77 7.34 14.38 -0.09
C LYS A 77 7.58 14.38 1.42
N ILE A 78 7.01 13.45 2.17
CA ILE A 78 7.24 13.37 3.62
C ILE A 78 8.69 12.98 3.93
N ASN A 79 9.31 12.13 3.12
CA ASN A 79 10.71 11.75 3.29
C ASN A 79 11.65 12.92 3.01
N ASP A 80 11.36 13.73 1.99
CA ASP A 80 12.10 14.95 1.67
C ASP A 80 12.05 15.99 2.80
N ILE A 81 10.85 16.22 3.37
CA ILE A 81 10.67 17.12 4.52
C ILE A 81 11.51 16.64 5.72
N ARG A 82 11.43 15.35 6.07
CA ARG A 82 12.19 14.79 7.21
C ARG A 82 13.69 14.92 7.04
N LYS A 83 14.21 14.75 5.81
CA LYS A 83 15.63 14.92 5.53
C LYS A 83 16.08 16.36 5.75
N ARG A 84 15.30 17.33 5.25
CA ARG A 84 15.58 18.76 5.43
C ARG A 84 15.60 19.16 6.90
N ASP A 85 14.64 18.67 7.69
CA ASP A 85 14.58 18.98 9.13
C ASP A 85 15.84 18.45 9.87
N ILE A 86 16.38 17.30 9.47
CA ILE A 86 17.61 16.73 10.03
C ILE A 86 18.83 17.56 9.64
N GLU A 87 18.94 17.97 8.37
CA GLU A 87 20.05 18.79 7.87
C GLU A 87 20.07 20.18 8.51
N GLU A 88 18.90 20.82 8.66
CA GLU A 88 18.75 22.10 9.35
C GLU A 88 19.07 21.98 10.85
N GLY A 89 18.68 20.87 11.50
CA GLY A 89 19.04 20.56 12.89
C GLY A 89 20.54 20.39 13.10
N ASN A 90 21.23 19.63 12.24
CA ASN A 90 22.69 19.42 12.32
C ASN A 90 23.45 20.74 12.11
N LYS A 91 23.02 21.56 11.16
CA LYS A 91 23.63 22.88 10.90
C LYS A 91 23.56 23.83 12.10
N ASN A 92 22.55 23.68 12.95
CA ASN A 92 22.35 24.51 14.13
C ASN A 92 23.05 23.98 15.40
N ASN A 93 23.65 22.77 15.38
CA ASN A 93 24.42 22.21 16.48
C ASN A 93 25.63 21.36 16.01
N PRO A 94 26.72 22.00 15.53
CA PRO A 94 27.86 21.31 14.95
C PRO A 94 28.76 20.56 15.95
N GLU A 95 28.54 20.68 17.27
CA GLU A 95 29.43 20.13 18.30
C GLU A 95 29.05 18.72 18.79
N GLY A 96 27.89 18.20 18.39
CA GLY A 96 27.37 16.90 18.85
C GLY A 96 27.98 15.66 18.19
N GLU A 97 28.76 15.81 17.10
CA GLU A 97 29.37 14.68 16.37
C GLU A 97 30.82 14.37 16.80
N ILE A 98 31.45 15.18 17.65
CA ILE A 98 32.88 14.99 18.03
C ILE A 98 33.03 14.10 19.28
N PHE A 99 31.93 13.83 20.00
CA PHE A 99 31.93 13.05 21.25
C PHE A 99 30.94 11.88 21.21
N ASP A 100 31.06 10.99 20.23
CA ASP A 100 30.68 9.57 20.32
C ASP A 100 31.44 8.74 19.27
#